data_AF-A0A2G9X0W9-F1
#
_entry.id   AF-A0A2G9X0W9-F1
#
_cell.length_a   1.000
_cell.length_b   1.000
_cell.length_c   1.000
_cell.angle_alpha   90.00
_cell.angle_beta   90.00
_cell.angle_gamma   90.00
#
_symmetry.space_group_name_H-M   'P 1'
#
loop_
_entity.id
_entity.type
_entity.pdbx_description
1 polymer ?
#
loop_
_entity_poly.entity_id
_entity_poly.type
_entity_poly.pdbx_seq_one_letter_code
_entity_poly.pdbx_strand_id
1 'polypeptide(L)'
;MKPAGQMTITLTDELEQFVRSEVNEGAFASNSEYIRELVRERYRKKMARDEKLKALDAALARGIADADAGRGLPLKEAFQHIRATLGLPSD
;
A
#
# COMPACT_ATOMS: atom_id res chain seq x y z
N MET A 1 -3.32 17.25 26.40
CA MET A 1 -3.29 16.96 24.94
C MET A 1 -4.32 17.85 24.27
N LYS A 2 -3.92 18.71 23.32
CA LYS A 2 -4.91 19.45 22.50
C LYS A 2 -5.79 18.42 21.79
N PRO A 3 -7.13 18.54 21.78
CA PRO A 3 -7.95 17.65 20.98
C PRO A 3 -7.52 17.80 19.52
N ALA A 4 -7.25 16.67 18.87
CA ALA A 4 -7.17 16.60 17.41
C ALA A 4 -8.45 17.27 16.85
N GLY A 5 -8.31 18.11 15.82
CA GLY A 5 -9.37 19.03 15.38
C GLY A 5 -10.76 18.38 15.33
N GLN A 6 -11.75 19.02 15.95
CA GLN A 6 -13.14 18.59 15.83
C GLN A 6 -13.65 18.88 14.41
N MET A 7 -14.34 17.91 13.84
CA MET A 7 -15.00 18.04 12.55
C MET A 7 -16.43 17.53 12.67
N THR A 8 -17.39 18.32 12.18
CA THR A 8 -18.77 17.87 11.99
C THR A 8 -18.90 17.32 10.57
N ILE A 9 -19.43 16.10 10.44
CA ILE A 9 -19.58 15.40 9.17
C ILE A 9 -21.05 15.04 9.02
N THR A 10 -21.65 15.42 7.91
CA THR A 10 -23.00 14.97 7.53
C THR A 10 -22.88 13.71 6.70
N LEU A 11 -23.57 12.66 7.11
CA LEU A 11 -23.67 11.40 6.38
C LEU A 11 -25.05 11.31 5.71
N THR A 12 -25.14 10.51 4.66
CA THR A 12 -26.45 10.04 4.17
C THR A 12 -27.04 9.05 5.17
N ASP A 13 -28.37 8.88 5.16
CA ASP A 13 -29.06 7.95 6.07
C ASP A 13 -28.50 6.51 5.98
N GLU A 14 -28.17 6.07 4.76
CA GLU A 14 -27.55 4.76 4.51
C GLU A 14 -26.19 4.62 5.22
N LEU A 15 -25.33 5.65 5.10
CA LEU A 15 -24.01 5.63 5.73
C LEU A 15 -24.10 5.75 7.26
N GLU A 16 -25.08 6.50 7.78
CA GLU A 16 -25.33 6.54 9.22
C GLU A 16 -25.75 5.16 9.74
N GLN A 17 -26.68 4.48 9.07
CA GLN A 17 -27.12 3.13 9.45
C GLN A 17 -25.97 2.14 9.40
N PHE A 18 -25.14 2.18 8.35
CA PHE A 18 -23.94 1.36 8.24
C PHE A 18 -22.97 1.60 9.40
N VAL A 19 -22.66 2.87 9.73
CA VAL A 19 -21.76 3.18 10.86
C VAL A 19 -22.35 2.67 12.18
N ARG A 20 -23.66 2.79 12.38
CA ARG A 20 -24.33 2.27 13.58
C ARG A 20 -24.28 0.75 13.65
N SER A 21 -24.50 0.03 12.54
CA SER A 21 -24.41 -1.44 12.53
C SER A 21 -23.00 -1.91 12.85
N GLU A 22 -21.99 -1.28 12.26
CA GLU A 22 -20.58 -1.62 12.49
C GLU A 22 -20.13 -1.37 13.94
N VAL A 23 -20.67 -0.34 14.60
CA VAL A 23 -20.43 -0.09 16.03
C VAL A 23 -21.13 -1.12 16.91
N ASN A 24 -22.33 -1.55 16.54
CA ASN A 24 -23.10 -2.55 17.29
C ASN A 24 -22.54 -3.97 17.14
N GLU A 25 -22.05 -4.31 15.94
CA GLU A 25 -21.48 -5.63 15.61
C GLU A 25 -20.00 -5.71 15.98
N GLY A 26 -19.29 -4.60 15.93
CA GLY A 26 -17.86 -4.50 16.22
C GLY A 26 -17.53 -4.16 17.67
N ALA A 27 -16.23 -4.09 17.96
CA ALA A 27 -15.70 -3.69 19.26
C ALA A 27 -15.41 -2.18 19.36
N PHE A 28 -16.23 -1.33 18.74
CA PHE A 28 -16.06 0.13 18.76
C PHE A 28 -16.91 0.75 19.86
N ALA A 29 -16.36 1.68 20.63
CA ALA A 29 -17.08 2.35 21.71
C ALA A 29 -17.98 3.49 21.22
N SER A 30 -17.79 3.99 19.99
CA SER A 30 -18.62 5.05 19.41
C SER A 30 -18.50 5.16 17.88
N ASN A 31 -19.48 5.81 17.25
CA ASN A 31 -19.45 6.18 15.83
C ASN A 31 -18.18 6.99 15.48
N SER A 32 -17.79 7.92 16.36
CA SER A 32 -16.59 8.75 16.14
C SER A 32 -15.29 7.94 16.26
N GLU A 33 -15.27 6.84 16.99
CA GLU A 33 -14.14 5.92 17.00
C GLU A 33 -14.06 5.13 15.70
N TYR A 34 -15.17 4.54 15.26
CA TYR A 34 -15.25 3.81 13.99
C TYR A 34 -14.78 4.67 12.80
N ILE A 35 -15.34 5.89 12.66
CA ILE A 35 -14.97 6.81 11.58
C ILE A 35 -13.49 7.21 11.66
N ARG A 36 -12.93 7.42 12.87
CA ARG A 36 -11.51 7.74 13.02
C ARG A 36 -10.62 6.59 12.56
N GLU A 37 -10.94 5.36 12.93
CA GLU A 37 -10.16 4.20 12.48
C GLU A 37 -10.31 3.98 10.97
N LEU A 38 -11.51 4.12 10.41
CA LEU A 38 -11.75 4.01 8.96
C LEU A 38 -10.92 5.03 8.17
N VAL A 39 -10.93 6.30 8.60
CA VAL A 39 -10.13 7.36 7.97
C VAL A 39 -8.63 7.10 8.14
N ARG A 40 -8.20 6.63 9.30
CA ARG A 40 -6.79 6.31 9.57
C ARG A 40 -6.30 5.15 8.69
N GLU A 41 -7.10 4.11 8.54
CA GLU A 41 -6.78 2.99 7.68
C GLU A 41 -6.66 3.45 6.22
N ARG A 42 -7.61 4.25 5.74
CA ARG A 42 -7.58 4.84 4.40
C ARG A 42 -6.34 5.71 4.20
N TYR A 43 -5.98 6.51 5.19
CA TYR A 43 -4.78 7.35 5.16
C TYR A 43 -3.51 6.50 5.06
N ARG A 44 -3.37 5.47 5.90
CA ARG A 44 -2.22 4.54 5.86
C ARG A 44 -2.11 3.82 4.51
N LYS A 45 -3.23 3.33 3.98
CA LYS A 45 -3.28 2.69 2.64
C LYS A 45 -2.83 3.65 1.54
N LYS A 46 -3.23 4.92 1.61
CA LYS A 46 -2.80 5.95 0.66
C LYS A 46 -1.28 6.19 0.73
N MET A 47 -0.75 6.41 1.94
CA MET A 47 0.69 6.65 2.11
C MET A 47 1.53 5.46 1.63
N ALA A 48 1.13 4.23 1.99
CA ALA A 48 1.82 3.02 1.54
C ALA A 48 1.78 2.84 0.01
N ARG A 49 0.68 3.24 -0.64
CA ARG A 49 0.57 3.23 -2.11
C ARG A 49 1.52 4.26 -2.72
N ASP A 50 1.56 5.47 -2.18
CA ASP A 50 2.40 6.54 -2.69
C ASP A 50 3.90 6.19 -2.56
N GLU A 51 4.31 5.56 -1.45
CA GLU A 51 5.66 5.04 -1.26
C GLU A 51 6.01 3.92 -2.26
N LYS A 52 5.09 2.97 -2.47
CA LYS A 52 5.28 1.89 -3.45
C LYS A 52 5.44 2.42 -4.87
N LEU A 53 4.67 3.43 -5.25
CA LEU A 53 4.78 4.07 -6.56
C LEU A 53 6.13 4.76 -6.73
N LYS A 54 6.59 5.53 -5.73
CA LYS A 54 7.93 6.13 -5.75
C LYS A 54 9.05 5.09 -5.88
N ALA A 55 8.93 3.97 -5.15
CA ALA A 55 9.90 2.88 -5.25
C ALA A 55 9.90 2.22 -6.63
N LEU A 56 8.72 2.04 -7.23
CA LEU A 56 8.56 1.52 -8.59
C LEU A 56 9.18 2.47 -9.63
N ASP A 57 8.87 3.77 -9.56
CA ASP A 57 9.41 4.78 -10.47
C ASP A 57 10.94 4.81 -10.42
N ALA A 58 11.52 4.74 -9.21
CA ALA A 58 12.97 4.67 -9.03
C ALA A 58 13.56 3.37 -9.61
N ALA A 59 12.90 2.23 -9.42
CA ALA A 59 13.35 0.95 -9.97
C ALA A 59 13.29 0.94 -11.51
N LEU A 60 12.24 1.51 -12.10
CA LEU A 60 12.10 1.65 -13.55
C LEU A 60 13.14 2.59 -14.12
N ALA A 61 13.35 3.76 -13.51
CA ALA A 61 14.37 4.71 -13.94
C ALA A 61 15.78 4.08 -13.94
N ARG A 62 16.09 3.30 -12.89
CA ARG A 62 17.35 2.53 -12.84
C ARG A 62 17.43 1.49 -13.95
N GLY A 63 16.36 0.70 -14.15
CA GLY A 63 16.33 -0.33 -15.19
C GLY A 63 16.49 0.23 -16.60
N ILE A 64 15.88 1.37 -16.89
CA ILE A 64 16.04 2.09 -18.16
C ILE A 64 17.49 2.56 -18.31
N ALA A 65 18.06 3.21 -17.28
CA ALA A 65 19.45 3.66 -17.31
C ALA A 65 20.47 2.51 -17.45
N ASP A 66 20.16 1.32 -16.90
CA ASP A 66 20.96 0.11 -17.09
C ASP A 66 20.85 -0.42 -18.53
N ALA A 67 19.65 -0.43 -19.10
CA ALA A 67 19.43 -0.84 -20.48
C ALA A 67 20.13 0.09 -21.49
N ASP A 68 19.98 1.41 -21.32
CA ASP A 68 20.62 2.43 -22.17
C ASP A 68 22.15 2.35 -22.12
N ALA A 69 22.70 1.97 -20.96
CA ALA A 69 24.14 1.79 -20.78
C ALA A 69 24.64 0.39 -21.15
N GLY A 70 23.77 -0.49 -21.68
CA GLY A 70 24.14 -1.86 -22.07
C GLY A 70 24.48 -2.78 -20.89
N ARG A 71 24.06 -2.46 -19.66
CA ARG A 71 24.27 -3.29 -18.45
C ARG A 71 23.24 -4.42 -18.31
N GLY A 72 22.46 -4.68 -19.35
CA GLY A 72 21.53 -5.80 -19.42
C GLY A 72 22.22 -7.12 -19.76
N LEU A 73 21.57 -8.23 -19.41
CA LEU A 73 21.99 -9.59 -19.77
C LEU A 73 20.87 -10.28 -20.56
N PRO A 74 21.20 -11.15 -21.54
CA PRO A 74 20.21 -12.02 -22.15
C PRO A 74 19.47 -12.83 -21.09
N LEU A 75 18.15 -12.96 -21.24
CA LEU A 75 17.28 -13.58 -20.23
C LEU A 75 17.77 -14.99 -19.83
N LYS A 76 18.19 -15.80 -20.81
CA LYS A 76 18.69 -17.15 -20.57
C LYS A 76 19.95 -17.15 -19.69
N GLU A 77 20.88 -16.24 -19.95
CA GLU A 77 22.12 -16.11 -19.17
C GLU A 77 21.84 -15.62 -17.75
N ALA A 78 20.91 -14.68 -17.59
CA ALA A 78 20.48 -14.21 -16.28
C ALA A 78 19.88 -15.36 -15.43
N PHE A 79 19.00 -16.18 -16.00
CA PHE A 79 18.43 -17.35 -15.30
C PHE A 79 19.49 -18.40 -14.94
N GLN A 80 20.44 -18.66 -15.83
CA GLN A 80 21.56 -19.56 -15.55
C GLN A 80 22.40 -19.04 -14.37
N HIS A 81 22.69 -17.75 -14.32
CA HIS A 81 23.44 -17.14 -13.23
C HIS A 81 22.70 -17.23 -11.88
N ILE A 82 21.40 -16.95 -11.86
CA ILE A 82 20.56 -17.08 -10.65
C ILE A 82 20.50 -18.53 -10.17
N ARG A 83 20.26 -19.49 -11.07
CA ARG A 83 20.22 -20.92 -10.73
C ARG A 83 21.54 -21.41 -10.16
N ALA A 84 22.66 -21.04 -10.78
CA ALA A 84 24.00 -21.36 -10.29
C ALA A 84 24.25 -20.78 -8.88
N THR A 85 23.81 -19.55 -8.65
CA THR A 85 23.95 -18.87 -7.34
C THR A 85 23.10 -19.54 -6.26
N LEU A 86 21.93 -20.05 -6.62
CA LEU A 86 21.01 -20.74 -5.71
C LEU A 86 21.26 -22.26 -5.61
N GLY A 87 22.26 -22.80 -6.31
CA GLY A 87 22.57 -24.24 -6.32
C GLY A 87 21.49 -25.11 -6.98
N LEU A 88 20.69 -24.54 -7.89
CA LEU A 88 19.62 -25.26 -8.59
C LEU A 88 20.16 -25.94 -9.85
N PRO A 89 19.59 -27.09 -10.25
CA PRO A 89 19.98 -27.74 -11.50
C PRO A 89 19.70 -26.84 -12.70
N SER A 90 20.67 -26.82 -13.61
CA SER A 90 20.57 -26.12 -14.88
C SER A 90 19.99 -27.08 -15.92
N ASP A 91 18.72 -26.89 -16.31
CA ASP A 91 18.15 -27.48 -17.53
C ASP A 91 18.79 -26.87 -18.79
#